data_AF-A0A1A8HAN9-F1
#
_entry.id   AF-A0A1A8HAN9-F1
#
_cell.length_a   1.000
_cell.length_b   1.000
_cell.length_c   1.000
_cell.angle_alpha   90.00
_cell.angle_beta   90.00
_cell.angle_gamma   90.00
#
_symmetry.space_group_name_H-M   'P 1'
#
loop_
_entity.id
_entity.type
_entity.pdbx_description
1 polymer ?
#
loop_
_entity_poly.entity_id
_entity_poly.type
_entity_poly.pdbx_seq_one_letter_code
_entity_poly.pdbx_strand_id
1 'polypeptide(L)'
;NSFPSGVIGRVPAHDPDVSDRLYYTIDRGNELHLLLLNHTSGEIKLSRKLDNNRPLVAPMLITVTDGVHSISAQCVLRVLIITEDMLGSSVTVRLQNVSQEHFLSPLLSNFLEGVSAVLSVPVEDVFIFNIQPDLDAVPGSILNVSFSAALPGGYFFPSEALEEQLYLNRPRLTSLTQMEVLPFDDNVCLREPCQNYMKCISVLRFNSSAPFISSPSILFRPIHPIAGLRCRCPVGFTGDYCETEINLCYSNPCL
;
A
#
# COMPACT_ATOMS: atom_id res chain seq x y z
N ASN A 1 -14.97 -13.05 -2.47
CA ASN A 1 -13.99 -12.90 -3.58
C ASN A 1 -14.08 -11.53 -4.19
N SER A 2 -13.10 -10.65 -3.91
CA SER A 2 -13.05 -9.27 -4.41
C SER A 2 -12.09 -9.11 -5.61
N PHE A 3 -11.65 -10.18 -6.28
CA PHE A 3 -10.69 -10.07 -7.39
C PHE A 3 -11.23 -9.14 -8.49
N PRO A 4 -10.44 -8.17 -8.98
CA PRO A 4 -10.91 -7.17 -9.92
C PRO A 4 -11.35 -7.82 -11.22
N SER A 5 -12.60 -7.56 -11.61
CA SER A 5 -13.15 -7.98 -12.90
C SER A 5 -13.28 -6.78 -13.82
N GLY A 6 -12.84 -6.92 -15.07
CA GLY A 6 -12.98 -5.87 -16.08
C GLY A 6 -11.68 -5.13 -16.38
N VAL A 7 -11.83 -3.95 -17.00
CA VAL A 7 -10.72 -3.07 -17.39
C VAL A 7 -10.23 -2.31 -16.17
N ILE A 8 -8.91 -2.33 -15.94
CA ILE A 8 -8.27 -1.64 -14.81
C ILE A 8 -7.53 -0.36 -15.23
N GLY A 9 -7.35 -0.15 -16.54
CA GLY A 9 -6.67 1.00 -17.10
C GLY A 9 -6.32 0.79 -18.58
N ARG A 10 -5.50 1.69 -19.13
CA ARG A 10 -5.05 1.65 -20.53
C ARG A 10 -3.55 1.98 -20.58
N VAL A 11 -2.83 1.38 -21.52
CA VAL A 11 -1.46 1.82 -21.84
C VAL A 11 -1.52 3.25 -22.39
N PRO A 12 -0.84 4.23 -21.78
CA PRO A 12 -0.80 5.60 -22.26
C PRO A 12 0.05 5.65 -23.54
N ALA A 13 -0.57 6.06 -24.65
CA ALA A 13 0.11 6.33 -25.90
C ALA A 13 -0.58 7.49 -26.61
N HIS A 14 0.20 8.38 -27.18
CA HIS A 14 -0.29 9.53 -27.93
C HIS A 14 0.48 9.66 -29.23
N ASP A 15 -0.25 9.64 -30.34
CA ASP A 15 0.28 9.87 -31.68
C ASP A 15 -0.18 11.26 -32.15
N PRO A 16 0.75 12.14 -32.60
CA PRO A 16 0.39 13.41 -33.21
C PRO A 16 -0.54 13.26 -34.43
N ASP A 17 -0.45 12.15 -35.15
CA ASP A 17 -1.21 11.87 -36.36
C ASP A 17 -2.51 11.13 -36.00
N VAL A 18 -3.59 11.89 -35.79
CA VAL A 18 -4.89 11.40 -35.28
C VAL A 18 -5.57 10.37 -36.20
N SER A 19 -5.14 10.24 -37.46
CA SER A 19 -5.65 9.24 -38.40
C SER A 19 -5.19 7.82 -38.10
N ASP A 20 -4.12 7.66 -37.33
CA ASP A 20 -3.40 6.41 -37.28
C ASP A 20 -3.93 5.49 -36.18
N ARG A 21 -4.00 4.20 -36.50
CA ARG A 21 -4.49 3.18 -35.58
C ARG A 21 -3.33 2.61 -34.81
N LEU A 22 -3.33 2.83 -33.50
CA LEU A 22 -2.33 2.28 -32.60
C LEU A 22 -2.66 0.82 -32.24
N TYR A 23 -1.62 0.00 -32.26
CA TYR A 23 -1.64 -1.40 -31.89
C TYR A 23 -0.71 -1.66 -30.70
N TYR A 24 -1.19 -2.43 -29.73
CA TYR A 24 -0.55 -2.62 -28.43
C TYR A 24 -0.21 -4.09 -28.21
N THR A 25 1.04 -4.36 -27.83
CA THR A 25 1.56 -5.71 -27.64
C THR A 25 2.41 -5.82 -26.38
N ILE A 26 2.41 -7.00 -25.76
CA ILE A 26 3.36 -7.32 -24.68
C ILE A 26 4.39 -8.27 -25.28
N ASP A 27 5.59 -7.77 -25.55
CA ASP A 27 6.62 -8.52 -26.27
C ASP A 27 7.33 -9.54 -25.38
N ARG A 28 7.52 -9.22 -24.09
CA ARG A 28 8.30 -10.03 -23.13
C ARG A 28 7.74 -9.89 -21.70
N GLY A 29 7.97 -10.90 -20.86
CA GLY A 29 7.72 -10.85 -19.42
C GLY A 29 6.29 -11.20 -18.98
N ASN A 30 5.45 -11.68 -19.91
CA ASN A 30 4.06 -12.06 -19.65
C ASN A 30 3.76 -13.50 -20.13
N GLU A 31 4.73 -14.40 -20.00
CA GLU A 31 4.65 -15.80 -20.43
C GLU A 31 3.52 -16.57 -19.73
N LEU A 32 3.17 -16.13 -18.51
CA LEU A 32 2.09 -16.73 -17.72
C LEU A 32 0.69 -16.19 -18.07
N HIS A 33 0.60 -15.20 -18.97
CA HIS A 33 -0.63 -14.49 -19.35
C HIS A 33 -1.36 -13.92 -18.13
N LEU A 34 -0.65 -13.14 -17.33
CA LEU A 34 -1.14 -12.53 -16.10
C LEU A 34 -1.77 -11.15 -16.35
N LEU A 35 -1.19 -10.40 -17.27
CA LEU A 35 -1.72 -9.13 -17.76
C LEU A 35 -2.37 -9.37 -19.13
N LEU A 36 -3.62 -8.96 -19.30
CA LEU A 36 -4.36 -9.11 -20.56
C LEU A 36 -4.45 -7.72 -21.21
N LEU A 37 -3.83 -7.57 -22.37
CA LEU A 37 -3.79 -6.31 -23.13
C LEU A 37 -4.65 -6.43 -24.38
N ASN A 38 -5.57 -5.50 -24.58
CA ASN A 38 -6.33 -5.40 -25.81
C ASN A 38 -5.46 -4.78 -26.91
N HIS A 39 -5.33 -5.51 -28.03
CA HIS A 39 -4.46 -5.14 -29.14
C HIS A 39 -4.82 -3.80 -29.80
N THR A 40 -6.08 -3.36 -29.79
CA THR A 40 -6.50 -2.12 -30.48
C THR A 40 -6.92 -1.01 -29.52
N SER A 41 -7.54 -1.35 -28.39
CA SER A 41 -7.92 -0.35 -27.40
C SER A 41 -6.79 -0.03 -26.42
N GLY A 42 -5.76 -0.87 -26.28
CA GLY A 42 -4.72 -0.72 -25.26
C GLY A 42 -5.24 -0.90 -23.83
N GLU A 43 -6.49 -1.33 -23.65
CA GLU A 43 -7.08 -1.61 -22.34
C GLU A 43 -6.40 -2.79 -21.67
N ILE A 44 -6.24 -2.68 -20.36
CA ILE A 44 -5.56 -3.65 -19.51
C ILE A 44 -6.59 -4.33 -18.61
N LYS A 45 -6.55 -5.66 -18.54
CA LYS A 45 -7.32 -6.49 -17.60
C LYS A 45 -6.38 -7.44 -16.86
N LEU A 46 -6.81 -7.91 -15.69
CA LEU A 46 -6.06 -8.88 -14.88
C LEU A 46 -6.58 -10.29 -15.08
N SER A 47 -5.66 -11.24 -15.24
CA SER A 47 -5.97 -12.66 -15.27
C SER A 47 -6.26 -13.19 -13.87
N ARG A 48 -7.30 -14.03 -13.71
CA ARG A 48 -7.62 -14.70 -12.43
C ARG A 48 -6.51 -15.62 -11.92
N LYS A 49 -5.50 -15.93 -12.73
CA LYS A 49 -4.28 -16.65 -12.28
C LYS A 49 -3.52 -15.91 -11.17
N LEU A 50 -3.75 -14.60 -11.00
CA LEU A 50 -3.20 -13.79 -9.93
C LEU A 50 -3.94 -13.96 -8.59
N ASP A 51 -5.13 -14.58 -8.58
CA ASP A 51 -5.93 -14.86 -7.38
C ASP A 51 -5.42 -16.12 -6.67
N ASN A 52 -4.15 -16.12 -6.28
CA ASN A 52 -3.46 -17.31 -5.75
C ASN A 52 -2.66 -17.05 -4.46
N ASN A 53 -2.82 -15.88 -3.85
CA ASN A 53 -2.10 -15.46 -2.64
C ASN A 53 -0.58 -15.66 -2.75
N ARG A 54 0.03 -15.30 -3.89
CA ARG A 54 1.49 -15.28 -4.06
C ARG A 54 1.96 -13.87 -4.42
N PRO A 55 3.05 -13.39 -3.79
CA PRO A 55 3.67 -12.14 -4.22
C PRO A 55 4.30 -12.34 -5.60
N LEU A 56 4.34 -11.26 -6.39
CA LEU A 56 4.89 -11.30 -7.74
C LEU A 56 5.47 -9.93 -8.11
N VAL A 57 6.62 -9.95 -8.79
CA VAL A 57 7.14 -8.80 -9.53
C VAL A 57 7.49 -9.29 -10.94
N ALA A 58 6.76 -8.79 -11.93
CA ALA A 58 6.93 -9.19 -13.33
C ALA A 58 7.19 -7.95 -14.20
N PRO A 59 8.47 -7.67 -14.57
CA PRO A 59 8.78 -6.65 -15.56
C PRO A 59 8.38 -7.16 -16.95
N MET A 60 7.66 -6.33 -17.69
CA MET A 60 7.11 -6.59 -19.01
C MET A 60 7.59 -5.51 -19.98
N LEU A 61 7.82 -5.88 -21.24
CA LEU A 61 8.08 -4.92 -22.31
C LEU A 61 6.79 -4.74 -23.13
N ILE A 62 6.24 -3.54 -23.11
CA ILE A 62 5.04 -3.18 -23.88
C ILE A 62 5.47 -2.36 -25.09
N THR A 63 4.98 -2.73 -26.26
CA THR A 63 5.25 -2.04 -27.52
C THR A 63 3.96 -1.50 -28.11
N VAL A 64 4.02 -0.25 -28.58
CA VAL A 64 2.94 0.43 -29.29
C VAL A 64 3.43 0.79 -30.69
N THR A 65 2.62 0.52 -31.70
CA THR A 65 2.94 0.79 -33.10
C THR A 65 1.74 1.33 -33.88
N ASP A 66 1.98 2.27 -34.79
CA ASP A 66 1.03 2.77 -35.80
C ASP A 66 1.01 1.88 -37.08
N GLY A 67 1.89 0.87 -37.14
CA GLY A 67 2.14 0.00 -38.30
C GLY A 67 3.40 0.37 -39.11
N VAL A 68 3.98 1.55 -38.90
CA VAL A 68 5.19 2.06 -39.55
C VAL A 68 6.32 2.23 -38.53
N HIS A 69 6.04 2.91 -37.43
CA HIS A 69 6.93 3.14 -36.31
C HIS A 69 6.47 2.36 -35.08
N SER A 70 7.42 2.06 -34.19
CA SER A 70 7.13 1.36 -32.94
C SER A 70 7.97 1.94 -31.80
N ILE A 71 7.35 2.12 -30.65
CA ILE A 71 8.02 2.49 -29.40
C ILE A 71 7.73 1.46 -28.32
N SER A 72 8.73 1.20 -27.47
CA SER A 72 8.61 0.26 -26.37
C SER A 72 8.84 0.95 -25.02
N ALA A 73 8.11 0.50 -24.00
CA ALA A 73 8.25 0.97 -22.63
C ALA A 73 8.21 -0.21 -21.64
N GLN A 74 8.85 -0.04 -20.49
CA GLN A 74 8.84 -1.04 -19.42
C GLN A 74 7.60 -0.85 -18.55
N CYS A 75 6.86 -1.93 -18.32
CA CYS A 75 5.74 -2.00 -17.38
C CYS A 75 6.10 -3.01 -16.28
N VAL A 76 5.84 -2.69 -15.02
CA VAL A 76 6.11 -3.61 -13.90
C VAL A 76 4.81 -3.96 -13.22
N LEU A 77 4.38 -5.23 -13.33
CA LEU A 77 3.27 -5.76 -12.54
C LEU A 77 3.79 -6.19 -11.17
N ARG A 78 3.32 -5.53 -10.11
CA ARG A 78 3.65 -5.87 -8.72
C ARG A 78 2.40 -6.34 -7.98
N VAL A 79 2.48 -7.51 -7.37
CA VAL A 79 1.47 -8.08 -6.47
C VAL A 79 2.09 -8.21 -5.09
N LEU A 80 1.50 -7.51 -4.12
CA LEU A 80 1.87 -7.56 -2.71
C LEU A 80 0.79 -8.30 -1.93
N ILE A 81 1.20 -9.15 -0.99
CA ILE A 81 0.29 -9.76 -0.02
C ILE A 81 0.28 -8.89 1.23
N ILE A 82 -0.91 -8.41 1.60
CA ILE A 82 -1.10 -7.68 2.84
C ILE A 82 -1.45 -8.67 3.94
N THR A 83 -0.61 -8.76 4.96
CA THR A 83 -0.80 -9.65 6.12
C THR A 83 -1.37 -8.87 7.31
N GLU A 84 -1.93 -9.59 8.29
CA GLU A 84 -2.36 -8.98 9.55
C GLU A 84 -1.19 -8.33 10.31
N ASP A 85 0.00 -8.92 10.23
CA ASP A 85 1.20 -8.36 10.86
C ASP A 85 1.64 -7.05 10.20
N MET A 86 1.58 -6.97 8.86
CA MET A 86 1.83 -5.74 8.12
C MET A 86 0.83 -4.64 8.48
N LEU A 87 -0.45 -4.99 8.61
CA LEU A 87 -1.51 -4.05 9.02
C LEU A 87 -1.37 -3.63 10.49
N GLY A 88 -1.03 -4.56 11.37
CA GLY A 88 -0.74 -4.29 12.78
C GLY A 88 0.47 -3.38 12.98
N SER A 89 1.43 -3.48 12.08
CA SER A 89 2.72 -2.78 12.09
C SER A 89 2.76 -1.67 11.04
N SER A 90 1.70 -0.87 10.97
CA SER A 90 1.55 0.18 9.96
C SER A 90 1.07 1.50 10.56
N VAL A 91 1.22 2.56 9.76
CA VAL A 91 0.80 3.91 10.10
C VAL A 91 0.12 4.55 8.90
N THR A 92 -0.76 5.53 9.15
CA THR A 92 -1.33 6.40 8.12
C THR A 92 -0.75 7.80 8.28
N VAL A 93 -0.05 8.28 7.27
CA VAL A 93 0.35 9.70 7.18
C VAL A 93 -0.68 10.48 6.39
N ARG A 94 -0.93 11.72 6.82
CA ARG A 94 -1.88 12.64 6.21
C ARG A 94 -1.12 13.71 5.45
N LEU A 95 -1.34 13.80 4.14
CA LEU A 95 -0.66 14.73 3.25
C LEU A 95 -1.59 15.87 2.87
N GLN A 96 -1.16 17.11 3.08
CA GLN A 96 -1.98 18.29 2.81
C GLN A 96 -1.92 18.69 1.32
N ASN A 97 -3.09 18.96 0.74
CA ASN A 97 -3.28 19.44 -0.63
C ASN A 97 -2.63 18.56 -1.71
N VAL A 98 -2.58 17.24 -1.49
CA VAL A 98 -2.07 16.27 -2.47
C VAL A 98 -3.24 15.45 -3.03
N SER A 99 -3.37 15.35 -4.35
CA SER A 99 -4.35 14.47 -4.99
C SER A 99 -3.80 13.05 -5.17
N GLN A 100 -4.69 12.06 -5.33
CA GLN A 100 -4.27 10.67 -5.59
C GLN A 100 -3.42 10.56 -6.87
N GLU A 101 -3.84 11.22 -7.95
CA GLU A 101 -3.12 11.20 -9.23
C GLU A 101 -1.72 11.79 -9.10
N HIS A 102 -1.60 12.95 -8.46
CA HIS A 102 -0.32 13.65 -8.29
C HIS A 102 0.61 12.91 -7.32
N PHE A 103 0.05 12.28 -6.28
CA PHE A 103 0.81 11.41 -5.39
C PHE A 103 1.38 10.22 -6.14
N LEU A 104 0.55 9.51 -6.91
CA LEU A 104 0.99 8.36 -7.71
C LEU A 104 2.07 8.76 -8.73
N SER A 105 1.91 9.91 -9.40
CA SER A 105 2.91 10.44 -10.31
C SER A 105 2.88 11.97 -10.32
N PRO A 106 3.99 12.65 -9.97
CA PRO A 106 5.35 12.13 -9.86
C PRO A 106 5.83 11.84 -8.42
N LEU A 107 5.00 12.03 -7.39
CA LEU A 107 5.51 12.16 -6.02
C LEU A 107 5.82 10.84 -5.29
N LEU A 108 5.37 9.70 -5.82
CA LEU A 108 5.49 8.40 -5.16
C LEU A 108 6.94 8.02 -4.84
N SER A 109 7.86 8.23 -5.79
CA SER A 109 9.29 7.96 -5.57
C SER A 109 9.87 8.86 -4.49
N ASN A 110 9.54 10.15 -4.52
CA ASN A 110 10.00 11.12 -3.52
C ASN A 110 9.49 10.73 -2.12
N PHE A 111 8.23 10.31 -2.02
CA PHE A 111 7.65 9.80 -0.77
C PHE A 111 8.42 8.58 -0.24
N LEU A 112 8.62 7.57 -1.09
CA LEU A 112 9.32 6.35 -0.73
C LEU A 112 10.77 6.61 -0.30
N GLU A 113 11.49 7.46 -1.03
CA GLU A 113 12.86 7.87 -0.69
C GLU A 113 12.91 8.67 0.62
N GLY A 114 11.95 9.58 0.83
CA GLY A 114 11.84 10.36 2.06
C GLY A 114 11.60 9.47 3.28
N VAL A 115 10.65 8.54 3.20
CA VAL A 115 10.36 7.56 4.26
C VAL A 115 11.56 6.64 4.49
N SER A 116 12.16 6.12 3.43
CA SER A 116 13.39 5.30 3.48
C SER A 116 14.52 6.02 4.22
N ALA A 117 14.76 7.31 3.93
CA ALA A 117 15.79 8.10 4.57
C ALA A 117 15.51 8.44 6.04
N VAL A 118 14.24 8.58 6.42
CA VAL A 118 13.82 8.80 7.82
C VAL A 118 13.95 7.52 8.64
N LEU A 119 13.46 6.40 8.11
CA LEU A 119 13.47 5.11 8.81
C LEU A 119 14.79 4.34 8.67
N SER A 120 15.70 4.81 7.82
CA SER A 120 16.98 4.17 7.52
C SER A 120 16.82 2.72 7.03
N VAL A 121 15.86 2.50 6.13
CA VAL A 121 15.59 1.21 5.49
C VAL A 121 15.58 1.33 3.97
N PRO A 122 15.81 0.24 3.21
CA PRO A 122 15.68 0.26 1.76
C PRO A 122 14.28 0.66 1.30
N VAL A 123 14.18 1.25 0.10
CA VAL A 123 12.89 1.67 -0.50
C VAL A 123 11.98 0.47 -0.74
N GLU A 124 12.56 -0.67 -1.14
CA GLU A 124 11.86 -1.93 -1.34
C GLU A 124 11.22 -2.51 -0.07
N ASP A 125 11.68 -2.06 1.11
CA ASP A 125 11.17 -2.46 2.41
C ASP A 125 10.07 -1.52 2.93
N VAL A 126 9.63 -0.54 2.13
CA VAL A 126 8.48 0.33 2.42
C VAL A 126 7.26 -0.11 1.60
N PHE A 127 6.21 -0.55 2.29
CA PHE A 127 5.04 -1.19 1.69
C PHE A 127 3.81 -0.29 1.80
N ILE A 128 3.52 0.47 0.74
CA ILE A 128 2.30 1.29 0.63
C ILE A 128 1.13 0.41 0.18
N PHE A 129 0.03 0.43 0.94
CA PHE A 129 -1.17 -0.36 0.64
C PHE A 129 -2.45 0.47 0.59
N ASN A 130 -2.41 1.72 1.03
CA ASN A 130 -3.53 2.65 0.96
C ASN A 130 -3.08 4.02 0.45
N ILE A 131 -3.85 4.57 -0.47
CA ILE A 131 -3.72 5.93 -1.03
C ILE A 131 -5.15 6.40 -1.28
N GLN A 132 -5.78 7.04 -0.30
CA GLN A 132 -7.20 7.42 -0.36
C GLN A 132 -7.42 8.82 0.19
N PRO A 133 -8.32 9.63 -0.40
CA PRO A 133 -8.67 10.91 0.17
C PRO A 133 -9.31 10.70 1.55
N ASP A 134 -9.08 11.65 2.44
CA ASP A 134 -9.84 11.72 3.69
C ASP A 134 -11.29 12.14 3.37
N LEU A 135 -12.26 11.30 3.76
CA LEU A 135 -13.68 11.52 3.49
C LEU A 135 -14.32 12.51 4.47
N ASP A 136 -13.71 12.70 5.64
CA ASP A 136 -14.18 13.63 6.66
C ASP A 136 -13.61 15.05 6.46
N ALA A 137 -12.54 15.16 5.67
CA ALA A 137 -11.94 16.43 5.29
C ALA A 137 -12.65 17.08 4.09
N VAL A 138 -12.34 18.35 3.83
CA VAL A 138 -12.77 19.01 2.59
C VAL A 138 -12.22 18.21 1.39
N PRO A 139 -13.03 17.89 0.37
CA PRO A 139 -12.58 17.09 -0.76
C PRO A 139 -11.29 17.65 -1.40
N GLY A 140 -10.28 16.80 -1.55
CA GLY A 140 -8.99 17.16 -2.15
C GLY A 140 -8.02 17.91 -1.24
N SER A 141 -8.38 18.14 0.03
CA SER A 141 -7.51 18.83 1.01
C SER A 141 -6.54 17.89 1.72
N ILE A 142 -6.90 16.61 1.93
CA ILE A 142 -6.07 15.64 2.65
C ILE A 142 -6.06 14.29 1.93
N LEU A 143 -4.86 13.75 1.75
CA LEU A 143 -4.64 12.39 1.25
C LEU A 143 -4.05 11.52 2.36
N ASN A 144 -4.71 10.41 2.65
CA ASN A 144 -4.26 9.40 3.59
C ASN A 144 -3.43 8.35 2.85
N VAL A 145 -2.17 8.20 3.28
CA VAL A 145 -1.25 7.18 2.77
C VAL A 145 -0.91 6.24 3.91
N SER A 146 -1.32 4.99 3.81
CA SER A 146 -1.01 3.97 4.83
C SER A 146 0.05 3.01 4.32
N PHE A 147 1.06 2.79 5.14
CA PHE A 147 2.19 1.94 4.81
C PHE A 147 2.77 1.26 6.05
N SER A 148 3.48 0.17 5.79
CA SER A 148 4.36 -0.50 6.77
C SER A 148 5.80 -0.46 6.26
N ALA A 149 6.77 -0.64 7.15
CA ALA A 149 8.17 -0.78 6.77
C ALA A 149 8.78 -2.01 7.41
N ALA A 150 9.59 -2.75 6.66
CA ALA A 150 10.32 -3.91 7.17
C ALA A 150 11.69 -3.51 7.72
N LEU A 151 12.07 -4.17 8.80
CA LEU A 151 13.41 -4.19 9.36
C LEU A 151 14.24 -5.31 8.72
N PRO A 152 15.59 -5.21 8.79
CA PRO A 152 16.46 -6.32 8.42
C PRO A 152 16.05 -7.61 9.17
N GLY A 153 15.79 -8.68 8.42
CA GLY A 153 15.28 -9.93 8.97
C GLY A 153 13.79 -10.19 8.74
N GLY A 154 13.06 -9.24 8.13
CA GLY A 154 11.70 -9.45 7.63
C GLY A 154 10.58 -9.18 8.65
N TYR A 155 10.93 -8.70 9.85
CA TYR A 155 9.97 -8.16 10.81
C TYR A 155 9.56 -6.75 10.42
N PHE A 156 8.38 -6.30 10.82
CA PHE A 156 7.95 -4.92 10.57
C PHE A 156 8.23 -4.01 11.77
N PHE A 157 8.41 -2.72 11.52
CA PHE A 157 8.45 -1.73 12.59
C PHE A 157 7.10 -1.71 13.34
N PRO A 158 7.09 -1.73 14.69
CA PRO A 158 5.87 -1.50 15.45
C PRO A 158 5.21 -0.16 15.06
N SER A 159 3.87 -0.11 15.05
CA SER A 159 3.13 1.09 14.66
C SER A 159 3.53 2.32 15.47
N GLU A 160 3.76 2.16 16.78
CA GLU A 160 4.17 3.29 17.64
C GLU A 160 5.58 3.80 17.29
N ALA A 161 6.49 2.90 16.91
CA ALA A 161 7.84 3.29 16.51
C ALA A 161 7.84 4.00 15.14
N LEU A 162 7.01 3.54 14.19
CA LEU A 162 6.81 4.25 12.92
C LEU A 162 6.28 5.66 13.15
N GLU A 163 5.22 5.78 13.95
CA GLU A 163 4.59 7.06 14.28
C GLU A 163 5.58 8.01 14.96
N GLU A 164 6.33 7.53 15.97
CA GLU A 164 7.36 8.31 16.67
C GLU A 164 8.46 8.81 15.72
N GLN A 165 9.03 7.92 14.89
CA GLN A 165 10.11 8.30 13.97
C GLN A 165 9.65 9.32 12.93
N LEU A 166 8.44 9.15 12.38
CA LEU A 166 7.86 10.08 11.41
C LEU A 166 7.49 11.42 12.06
N TYR A 167 6.96 11.39 13.27
CA TYR A 167 6.62 12.60 14.03
C TYR A 167 7.88 13.44 14.33
N LEU A 168 8.92 12.81 14.89
CA LEU A 168 10.18 13.48 15.24
C LEU A 168 10.91 14.03 14.02
N ASN A 169 10.84 13.32 12.88
CA ASN A 169 11.52 13.70 11.64
C ASN A 169 10.60 14.41 10.63
N ARG A 170 9.41 14.86 11.03
CA ARG A 170 8.42 15.47 10.12
C ARG A 170 8.99 16.62 9.28
N PRO A 171 9.78 17.58 9.83
CA PRO A 171 10.38 18.64 9.01
C PRO A 171 11.36 18.11 7.95
N ARG A 172 12.12 17.06 8.30
CA ARG A 172 13.05 16.39 7.37
C ARG A 172 12.27 15.66 6.28
N LEU A 173 11.20 14.96 6.63
CA LEU A 173 10.33 14.29 5.67
C LEU A 173 9.71 15.28 4.69
N THR A 174 9.15 16.40 5.18
CA THR A 174 8.63 17.48 4.33
C THR A 174 9.70 18.05 3.39
N SER A 175 10.92 18.27 3.90
CA SER A 175 12.02 18.79 3.07
C SER A 175 12.47 17.83 1.97
N LEU A 176 12.50 16.52 2.24
CA LEU A 176 12.93 15.50 1.26
C LEU A 176 11.84 15.24 0.22
N THR A 177 10.59 15.17 0.67
CA THR A 177 9.45 14.75 -0.16
C THR A 177 8.79 15.91 -0.90
N GLN A 178 9.01 17.16 -0.43
CA GLN A 178 8.26 18.35 -0.85
C GLN A 178 6.75 18.25 -0.61
N MET A 179 6.33 17.37 0.31
CA MET A 179 4.94 17.18 0.71
C MET A 179 4.75 17.60 2.17
N GLU A 180 3.70 18.37 2.45
CA GLU A 180 3.38 18.75 3.81
C GLU A 180 2.69 17.59 4.53
N VAL A 181 3.39 17.02 5.52
CA VAL A 181 2.87 15.98 6.40
C VAL A 181 2.18 16.64 7.59
N LEU A 182 0.89 16.40 7.74
CA LEU A 182 0.09 16.89 8.87
C LEU A 182 0.43 16.11 10.16
N PRO A 183 0.17 16.70 11.34
CA PRO A 183 0.23 15.94 12.59
C PRO A 183 -0.68 14.71 12.55
N PHE A 184 -0.31 13.66 13.29
CA PHE A 184 -1.20 12.53 13.53
C PHE A 184 -2.41 12.99 14.35
N ASP A 185 -3.59 12.44 14.04
CA ASP A 185 -4.81 12.67 14.81
C ASP A 185 -4.77 11.90 16.14
N ASP A 186 -5.73 12.22 17.02
CA ASP A 186 -6.02 11.43 18.19
C ASP A 186 -6.25 9.96 17.82
N ASN A 187 -5.54 9.06 18.49
CA ASN A 187 -5.64 7.63 18.23
C ASN A 187 -6.77 6.96 19.05
N VAL A 188 -7.12 5.72 18.69
CA VAL A 188 -8.19 4.96 19.37
C VAL A 188 -7.84 4.64 20.83
N CYS A 189 -6.58 4.77 21.23
CA CYS A 189 -6.05 4.50 22.56
C CYS A 189 -6.01 5.74 23.48
N LEU A 190 -6.78 6.79 23.19
CA LEU A 190 -6.90 7.98 24.08
C LEU A 190 -7.33 7.63 25.52
N ARG A 191 -8.18 6.62 25.66
CA ARG A 191 -8.47 5.95 26.94
C ARG A 191 -7.83 4.58 26.88
N GLU A 192 -7.51 4.00 28.04
CA GLU A 192 -6.96 2.64 28.11
C GLU A 192 -8.13 1.64 28.20
N PRO A 193 -8.57 1.01 27.09
CA PRO A 193 -9.62 0.01 27.09
C PRO A 193 -9.14 -1.37 27.56
N CYS A 194 -7.82 -1.60 27.58
CA CYS A 194 -7.28 -2.90 27.94
C CYS A 194 -7.41 -3.14 29.44
N GLN A 195 -7.81 -4.35 29.82
CA GLN A 195 -7.91 -4.73 31.23
C GLN A 195 -6.52 -5.00 31.82
N ASN A 196 -6.42 -5.20 33.14
CA ASN A 196 -5.22 -5.74 33.82
C ASN A 196 -3.91 -4.95 33.59
N TYR A 197 -3.94 -3.61 33.58
CA TYR A 197 -2.77 -2.72 33.45
C TYR A 197 -1.97 -2.87 32.15
N MET A 198 -2.67 -3.20 31.07
CA MET A 198 -2.05 -3.47 29.78
C MET A 198 -1.93 -2.21 28.92
N LYS A 199 -1.19 -2.35 27.82
CA LYS A 199 -0.95 -1.26 26.87
C LYS A 199 -1.85 -1.42 25.66
N CYS A 200 -2.75 -0.45 25.43
CA CYS A 200 -3.45 -0.31 24.16
C CYS A 200 -2.48 0.13 23.06
N ILE A 201 -2.59 -0.52 21.90
CA ILE A 201 -1.83 -0.20 20.70
C ILE A 201 -2.83 0.07 19.58
N SER A 202 -2.74 1.26 18.98
CA SER A 202 -3.52 1.60 17.78
C SER A 202 -2.93 0.87 16.58
N VAL A 203 -3.78 0.20 15.82
CA VAL A 203 -3.39 -0.64 14.67
C VAL A 203 -4.34 -0.41 13.50
N LEU A 204 -3.89 -0.70 12.28
CA LEU A 204 -4.81 -0.77 11.13
C LEU A 204 -5.32 -2.20 10.97
N ARG A 205 -6.57 -2.34 10.52
CA ARG A 205 -7.17 -3.62 10.12
C ARG A 205 -7.74 -3.52 8.71
N PHE A 206 -7.80 -4.65 8.03
CA PHE A 206 -8.42 -4.73 6.72
C PHE A 206 -9.95 -4.59 6.86
N ASN A 207 -10.55 -3.69 6.08
CA ASN A 207 -12.00 -3.61 5.93
C ASN A 207 -12.43 -4.14 4.56
N SER A 208 -11.98 -3.49 3.49
CA SER A 208 -12.38 -3.83 2.13
C SER A 208 -11.32 -3.48 1.09
N SER A 209 -11.47 -3.99 -0.13
CA SER A 209 -10.68 -3.55 -1.28
C SER A 209 -11.37 -2.36 -1.96
N ALA A 210 -10.58 -1.44 -2.50
CA ALA A 210 -11.10 -0.31 -3.27
C ALA A 210 -10.88 -0.47 -4.79
N PRO A 211 -11.59 0.30 -5.63
CA PRO A 211 -11.34 0.37 -7.07
C PRO A 211 -9.92 0.84 -7.38
N PHE A 212 -9.44 0.53 -8.59
CA PHE A 212 -8.15 1.06 -9.06
C PHE A 212 -8.19 2.58 -9.15
N ILE A 213 -7.10 3.20 -8.72
CA ILE A 213 -6.77 4.60 -8.97
C ILE A 213 -5.64 4.65 -10.00
N SER A 214 -5.61 5.72 -10.78
CA SER A 214 -4.70 5.84 -11.91
C SER A 214 -4.02 7.20 -11.94
N SER A 215 -2.78 7.19 -12.43
CA SER A 215 -2.06 8.36 -12.92
C SER A 215 -1.54 8.06 -14.33
N PRO A 216 -0.88 9.01 -15.01
CA PRO A 216 -0.30 8.76 -16.33
C PRO A 216 0.70 7.60 -16.39
N SER A 217 1.30 7.19 -15.26
CA SER A 217 2.35 6.15 -15.21
C SER A 217 2.05 4.99 -14.26
N ILE A 218 1.05 5.10 -13.38
CA ILE A 218 0.77 4.09 -12.35
C ILE A 218 -0.71 3.75 -12.30
N LEU A 219 -0.99 2.44 -12.24
CA LEU A 219 -2.27 1.88 -11.80
C LEU A 219 -2.07 1.27 -10.41
N PHE A 220 -2.82 1.74 -9.42
CA PHE A 220 -2.70 1.28 -8.05
C PHE A 220 -4.07 0.82 -7.52
N ARG A 221 -4.09 -0.31 -6.81
CA ARG A 221 -5.30 -0.82 -6.18
C ARG A 221 -5.17 -0.71 -4.66
N PRO A 222 -5.79 0.29 -4.02
CA PRO A 222 -5.75 0.44 -2.58
C PRO A 222 -6.60 -0.63 -1.88
N ILE A 223 -6.22 -0.91 -0.64
CA ILE A 223 -7.16 -1.41 0.37
C ILE A 223 -7.69 -0.24 1.18
N HIS A 224 -8.87 -0.40 1.77
CA HIS A 224 -9.42 0.53 2.73
C HIS A 224 -9.11 -0.01 4.15
N PRO A 225 -8.07 0.51 4.82
CA PRO A 225 -7.80 0.18 6.21
C PRO A 225 -8.77 0.92 7.12
N ILE A 226 -9.12 0.30 8.25
CA ILE A 226 -9.84 0.93 9.34
C ILE A 226 -8.96 0.96 10.59
N ALA A 227 -9.12 2.02 11.38
CA ALA A 227 -8.49 2.11 12.68
C ALA A 227 -9.08 1.03 13.61
N GLY A 228 -8.20 0.35 14.32
CA GLY A 228 -8.53 -0.61 15.35
C GLY A 228 -7.54 -0.52 16.50
N LEU A 229 -7.70 -1.41 17.46
CA LEU A 229 -6.79 -1.53 18.58
C LEU A 229 -6.38 -2.99 18.79
N ARG A 230 -5.25 -3.16 19.47
CA ARG A 230 -4.78 -4.42 20.02
C ARG A 230 -4.23 -4.19 21.42
N CYS A 231 -4.56 -5.07 22.35
CA CYS A 231 -3.96 -5.05 23.68
C CYS A 231 -2.68 -5.88 23.69
N ARG A 232 -1.59 -5.30 24.21
CA ARG A 232 -0.36 -6.06 24.45
C ARG A 232 -0.43 -6.73 25.82
N CYS A 233 -0.69 -8.04 25.81
CA CYS A 233 -0.84 -8.81 27.03
C CYS A 233 0.51 -9.02 27.75
N PRO A 234 0.56 -8.92 29.09
CA PRO A 234 1.65 -9.41 29.91
C PRO A 234 1.74 -10.93 29.80
N VAL A 235 2.88 -11.45 30.23
CA VAL A 235 3.11 -12.89 30.35
C VAL A 235 2.01 -13.51 31.21
N GLY A 236 1.41 -14.60 30.73
CA GLY A 236 0.34 -15.28 31.43
C GLY A 236 -1.08 -14.83 31.06
N PHE A 237 -1.27 -13.89 30.13
CA PHE A 237 -2.60 -13.48 29.65
C PHE A 237 -2.72 -13.50 28.12
N THR A 238 -3.92 -13.74 27.62
CA THR A 238 -4.29 -13.80 26.20
C THR A 238 -5.74 -13.36 25.98
N GLY A 239 -6.18 -13.29 24.72
CA GLY A 239 -7.45 -12.68 24.31
C GLY A 239 -7.24 -11.32 23.64
N ASP A 240 -8.29 -10.79 23.00
CA ASP A 240 -8.22 -9.52 22.27
C ASP A 240 -8.01 -8.31 23.20
N TYR A 241 -8.56 -8.42 24.42
CA TYR A 241 -8.41 -7.45 25.51
C TYR A 241 -7.64 -8.03 26.69
N CYS A 242 -7.01 -9.18 26.46
CA CYS A 242 -6.24 -9.94 27.42
C CYS A 242 -7.01 -10.32 28.69
N GLU A 243 -8.28 -10.64 28.48
CA GLU A 243 -9.25 -11.05 29.48
C GLU A 243 -9.05 -12.50 29.97
N THR A 244 -8.27 -13.30 29.24
CA THR A 244 -8.08 -14.73 29.52
C THR A 244 -6.70 -14.98 30.14
N GLU A 245 -6.67 -15.58 31.32
CA GLU A 245 -5.41 -16.07 31.92
C GLU A 245 -4.94 -17.36 31.21
N ILE A 246 -3.68 -17.40 30.80
CA ILE A 246 -3.07 -18.56 30.16
C ILE A 246 -2.92 -19.65 31.21
N ASN A 247 -3.70 -20.70 31.07
CA ASN A 247 -3.55 -21.90 31.88
C ASN A 247 -2.32 -22.70 31.41
N LEU A 248 -1.15 -22.38 31.98
CA LEU A 248 0.11 -23.10 31.74
C LEU A 248 0.06 -24.59 32.12
N CYS A 249 -0.95 -25.00 32.89
CA CYS A 249 -1.16 -26.37 33.34
C CYS A 249 -2.16 -27.16 32.45
N TYR A 250 -2.72 -26.57 31.38
CA TYR A 250 -3.68 -27.25 30.50
C TYR A 250 -3.10 -28.48 29.79
N SER A 251 -1.78 -28.52 29.58
CA SER A 251 -1.06 -29.68 29.03
C SER A 251 -0.57 -30.69 30.10
N ASN A 252 -1.06 -30.63 31.34
CA ASN A 252 -0.63 -31.51 32.43
C ASN A 252 0.91 -31.60 32.67
N PRO A 253 1.65 -30.48 32.88
CA PRO A 253 2.99 -30.56 33.48
C PRO A 253 3.02 -30.12 34.95
N CYS A 254 1.90 -29.79 35.57
CA CYS A 254 1.87 -29.29 36.95
C CYS A 254 1.53 -30.44 37.93
N LEU A 255 2.55 -31.25 38.25
CA LEU A 255 2.63 -32.13 39.42
C LEU A 255 3.80 -31.70 40.31
#